data_AF-A0A945Y5I2-F1
#
_entry.id   AF-A0A945Y5I2-F1
#
_cell.length_a   1.000
_cell.length_b   1.000
_cell.length_c   1.000
_cell.angle_alpha   90.00
_cell.angle_beta   90.00
_cell.angle_gamma   90.00
#
_symmetry.space_group_name_H-M   'P 1'
#
loop_
_entity.id
_entity.type
_entity.pdbx_description
1 polymer ?
#
loop_
_entity_poly.entity_id
_entity_poly.type
_entity_poly.pdbx_seq_one_letter_code
_entity_poly.pdbx_strand_id
1 'polypeptide(L)'
;MSKIAETYIHLDLNPSLEDLSVLREYLNSQAREFSSGKFNSEVSIEIEFQSGSIKINVYVIGLLLTIDLVSRYGSFRSGIDYIIEDSKLFSKNILEELISDSDIPGDRIIRMERRLGVPGQIHRLIESFERLKQSDLNKRELNEKLQEIRNEIDTISKQIDTEQERNSITTELINEITGSFPKFTEMRSRLSNRTRDSSTTRSTPSSKEGGLLPHQELAVLRREDEIEPDFQINTKKLRRKIR
;
A
#
# COMPACT_ATOMS: atom_id res chain seq x y z
N MET A 1 -6.35 3.04 -7.97
CA MET A 1 -5.00 2.63 -7.50
C MET A 1 -5.04 2.53 -5.99
N SER A 2 -4.24 1.64 -5.42
CA SER A 2 -4.15 1.44 -3.97
C SER A 2 -2.77 0.91 -3.59
N LYS A 3 -2.41 1.01 -2.31
CA LYS A 3 -1.17 0.43 -1.79
C LYS A 3 -1.31 -1.10 -1.72
N ILE A 4 -0.52 -1.81 -2.52
CA ILE A 4 -0.51 -3.28 -2.63
C ILE A 4 0.54 -3.91 -1.70
N ALA A 5 1.70 -3.25 -1.60
CA ALA A 5 2.80 -3.68 -0.75
C ALA A 5 3.52 -2.46 -0.17
N GLU A 6 4.03 -2.60 1.04
CA GLU A 6 4.85 -1.59 1.70
C GLU A 6 5.97 -2.28 2.49
N THR A 7 7.20 -1.81 2.26
CA THR A 7 8.38 -2.20 3.04
C THR A 7 8.90 -0.97 3.77
N TYR A 8 8.88 -1.03 5.10
CA TYR A 8 9.46 0.01 5.96
C TYR A 8 10.78 -0.47 6.52
N ILE A 9 11.80 0.37 6.42
CA ILE A 9 13.16 0.10 6.90
C ILE A 9 13.64 1.31 7.69
N HIS A 10 14.15 1.06 8.88
CA HIS A 10 14.74 2.07 9.75
C HIS A 10 16.19 1.71 10.02
N LEU A 11 17.10 2.61 9.65
CA LEU A 11 18.53 2.41 9.69
C LEU A 11 19.18 3.48 10.58
N ASP A 12 20.12 3.07 11.42
CA ASP A 12 20.99 3.94 12.21
C ASP A 12 22.24 4.26 11.41
N LEU A 13 22.13 5.21 10.48
CA LEU A 13 23.18 5.57 9.53
C LEU A 13 23.16 7.08 9.28
N ASN A 14 24.35 7.67 9.13
CA ASN A 14 24.52 9.06 8.73
C ASN A 14 25.16 9.19 7.33
N PRO A 15 24.43 8.88 6.24
CA PRO A 15 24.96 8.95 4.88
C PRO A 15 25.05 10.39 4.38
N SER A 16 25.88 10.63 3.35
CA SER A 16 25.86 11.90 2.63
C SER A 16 24.61 12.07 1.76
N LEU A 17 24.30 13.29 1.34
CA LEU A 17 23.22 13.54 0.37
C LEU A 17 23.43 12.80 -0.97
N GLU A 18 24.68 12.63 -1.39
CA GLU A 18 25.03 11.84 -2.58
C GLU A 18 24.68 10.36 -2.38
N ASP A 19 25.02 9.80 -1.22
CA ASP A 19 24.70 8.41 -0.87
C ASP A 19 23.19 8.17 -0.84
N LEU A 20 22.41 9.12 -0.27
CA LEU A 20 20.94 9.05 -0.26
C LEU A 20 20.35 9.06 -1.68
N SER A 21 20.90 9.88 -2.57
CA SER A 21 20.46 9.94 -3.97
C SER A 21 20.72 8.62 -4.71
N VAL A 22 21.93 8.08 -4.56
CA VAL A 22 22.31 6.79 -5.18
C VAL A 22 21.48 5.64 -4.60
N LEU A 23 21.25 5.64 -3.28
CA LEU A 23 20.41 4.64 -2.63
C LEU A 23 18.96 4.70 -3.16
N ARG A 24 18.40 5.90 -3.32
CA ARG A 24 17.06 6.08 -3.88
C ARG A 24 16.97 5.54 -5.30
N GLU A 25 17.94 5.85 -6.16
CA GLU A 25 17.97 5.39 -7.54
C GLU A 25 18.08 3.86 -7.63
N TYR A 26 18.97 3.27 -6.82
CA TYR A 26 19.14 1.83 -6.70
C TYR A 26 17.85 1.14 -6.25
N LEU A 27 17.25 1.58 -5.13
CA LEU A 27 16.00 0.99 -4.64
C LEU A 27 14.86 1.14 -5.65
N ASN A 28 14.81 2.24 -6.41
CA ASN A 28 13.81 2.44 -7.46
C ASN A 28 14.02 1.45 -8.62
N SER A 29 15.26 1.25 -9.05
CA SER A 29 15.61 0.25 -10.06
C SER A 29 15.18 -1.15 -9.62
N GLN A 30 15.58 -1.59 -8.42
CA GLN A 30 15.25 -2.92 -7.89
C GLN A 30 13.75 -3.12 -7.70
N ALA A 31 13.07 -2.12 -7.14
CA ALA A 31 11.64 -2.21 -6.92
C ALA A 31 10.85 -2.22 -8.23
N ARG A 32 11.27 -1.50 -9.27
CA ARG A 32 10.66 -1.54 -10.61
C ARG A 32 10.90 -2.87 -11.32
N GLU A 33 12.11 -3.41 -11.23
CA GLU A 33 12.42 -4.72 -11.80
C GLU A 33 11.49 -5.78 -11.23
N PHE A 34 11.31 -5.79 -9.90
CA PHE A 34 10.41 -6.74 -9.27
C PHE A 34 8.93 -6.45 -9.54
N SER A 35 8.50 -5.18 -9.51
CA SER A 35 7.09 -4.83 -9.66
C SER A 35 6.58 -5.03 -11.08
N SER A 36 7.41 -4.76 -12.08
CA SER A 36 7.06 -4.89 -13.50
C SER A 36 6.75 -6.33 -13.89
N GLY A 37 7.46 -7.31 -13.32
CA GLY A 37 7.24 -8.73 -13.57
C GLY A 37 5.99 -9.31 -12.91
N LYS A 38 5.42 -8.63 -11.90
CA LYS A 38 4.38 -9.22 -11.02
C LYS A 38 3.08 -8.45 -10.96
N PHE A 39 3.15 -7.12 -10.87
CA PHE A 39 1.98 -6.31 -10.49
C PHE A 39 1.49 -5.39 -11.61
N ASN A 40 2.23 -5.21 -12.72
CA ASN A 40 1.94 -4.19 -13.75
C ASN A 40 1.56 -2.83 -13.11
N SER A 41 2.33 -2.44 -12.08
CA SER A 41 1.99 -1.40 -11.11
C SER A 41 3.11 -0.38 -11.02
N GLU A 42 2.77 0.82 -10.56
CA GLU A 42 3.75 1.86 -10.26
C GLU A 42 4.42 1.61 -8.91
N VAL A 43 5.66 2.03 -8.78
CA VAL A 43 6.42 1.97 -7.53
C VAL A 43 6.70 3.38 -7.08
N SER A 44 6.43 3.65 -5.80
CA SER A 44 6.78 4.91 -5.15
C SER A 44 7.73 4.63 -4.00
N ILE A 45 8.76 5.46 -3.85
CA ILE A 45 9.78 5.33 -2.80
C ILE A 45 9.90 6.66 -2.08
N GLU A 46 9.70 6.64 -0.77
CA GLU A 46 9.92 7.76 0.12
C GLU A 46 11.11 7.46 1.03
N ILE A 47 12.11 8.33 1.02
CA ILE A 47 13.26 8.25 1.93
C ILE A 47 13.27 9.53 2.76
N GLU A 48 13.13 9.38 4.07
CA GLU A 48 13.18 10.44 5.06
C GLU A 48 14.45 10.30 5.90
N PHE A 49 15.22 11.38 6.00
CA PHE A 49 16.43 11.44 6.82
C PHE A 49 16.18 12.25 8.09
N GLN A 50 16.53 11.69 9.25
CA GLN A 50 16.38 12.33 10.56
C GLN A 50 17.63 12.10 11.41
N SER A 51 18.44 13.14 11.59
CA SER A 51 19.54 13.26 12.57
C SER A 51 20.26 11.95 12.92
N GLY A 52 21.02 11.39 11.96
CA GLY A 52 21.81 10.16 12.15
C GLY A 52 21.04 8.87 11.89
N SER A 53 19.79 8.95 11.41
CA SER A 53 19.00 7.80 11.01
C SER A 53 18.28 8.04 9.69
N ILE A 54 17.99 6.94 8.97
CA ILE A 54 17.25 6.95 7.71
C ILE A 54 15.99 6.09 7.88
N LYS A 55 14.86 6.63 7.47
CA LYS A 55 13.60 5.89 7.30
C LYS A 55 13.30 5.76 5.82
N ILE A 56 13.16 4.53 5.36
CA ILE A 56 12.89 4.20 3.97
C ILE A 56 11.53 3.52 3.92
N ASN A 57 10.62 4.06 3.13
CA ASN A 57 9.36 3.44 2.77
C ASN A 57 9.35 3.15 1.27
N VAL A 58 9.23 1.88 0.92
CA VAL A 58 9.07 1.43 -0.47
C VAL A 58 7.63 0.95 -0.64
N TYR A 59 6.87 1.61 -1.51
CA TYR A 59 5.48 1.29 -1.80
C TYR A 59 5.29 0.77 -3.22
N VAL A 60 4.45 -0.26 -3.36
CA VAL A 60 3.88 -0.65 -4.65
C VAL A 60 2.46 -0.13 -4.72
N ILE A 61 2.20 0.73 -5.70
CA ILE A 61 0.89 1.35 -5.94
C ILE A 61 0.35 0.82 -7.26
N GLY A 62 -0.80 0.17 -7.20
CA GLY A 62 -1.33 -0.52 -8.37
C GLY A 62 -2.82 -0.73 -8.36
N LEU A 63 -3.29 -1.41 -9.40
CA LEU A 63 -4.64 -1.93 -9.49
C LEU A 63 -4.66 -3.35 -8.91
N LEU A 64 -5.51 -3.59 -7.92
CA LEU A 64 -5.71 -4.89 -7.28
C LEU A 64 -6.51 -5.85 -8.13
N LEU A 65 -7.46 -5.32 -8.91
CA LEU A 65 -8.29 -6.09 -9.83
C LEU A 65 -7.99 -5.70 -11.26
N THR A 66 -7.04 -6.40 -11.86
CA THR A 66 -7.01 -6.54 -13.32
C THR A 66 -7.93 -7.68 -13.72
N ILE A 67 -8.53 -7.61 -14.92
CA ILE A 67 -9.34 -8.69 -15.52
C ILE A 67 -8.53 -10.02 -15.52
N ASP A 68 -7.21 -9.91 -15.60
CA ASP A 68 -6.26 -11.01 -15.51
C ASP A 68 -6.18 -11.66 -14.12
N LEU A 69 -6.35 -10.92 -13.02
CA LEU A 69 -6.20 -11.45 -11.67
C LEU A 69 -7.36 -12.37 -11.27
N VAL A 70 -8.60 -11.97 -11.59
CA VAL A 70 -9.79 -12.82 -11.35
C VAL A 70 -9.81 -14.02 -12.30
N SER A 71 -9.37 -13.85 -13.55
CA SER A 71 -9.36 -14.93 -14.54
C SER A 71 -8.21 -15.94 -14.35
N ARG A 72 -7.03 -15.51 -13.88
CA ARG A 72 -5.87 -16.40 -13.68
C ARG A 72 -5.93 -17.25 -12.42
N TYR A 73 -6.54 -16.74 -11.33
CA TYR A 73 -6.45 -17.38 -10.01
C TYR A 73 -7.73 -18.10 -9.55
N GLY A 74 -8.76 -18.14 -10.39
CA GLY A 74 -9.94 -18.99 -10.21
C GLY A 74 -10.98 -18.49 -9.19
N SER A 75 -10.57 -17.80 -8.13
CA SER A 75 -11.48 -17.13 -7.17
C SER A 75 -10.91 -15.79 -6.70
N PHE A 76 -11.80 -14.89 -6.26
CA PHE A 76 -11.39 -13.60 -5.68
C PHE A 76 -10.47 -13.80 -4.48
N ARG A 77 -10.81 -14.72 -3.57
CA ARG A 77 -9.98 -15.05 -2.41
C ARG A 77 -8.59 -15.53 -2.80
N SER A 78 -8.51 -16.50 -3.72
CA SER A 78 -7.22 -17.01 -4.20
C SER A 78 -6.39 -15.91 -4.84
N GLY A 79 -7.02 -15.01 -5.63
CA GLY A 79 -6.34 -13.85 -6.19
C GLY A 79 -5.71 -12.95 -5.12
N ILE A 80 -6.44 -12.65 -4.04
CA ILE A 80 -5.93 -11.88 -2.90
C ILE A 80 -4.77 -12.61 -2.20
N ASP A 81 -4.88 -13.92 -1.99
CA ASP A 81 -3.81 -14.71 -1.36
C ASP A 81 -2.51 -14.65 -2.18
N TYR A 82 -2.60 -14.76 -3.52
CA TYR A 82 -1.43 -14.62 -4.40
C TYR A 82 -0.83 -13.22 -4.36
N ILE A 83 -1.64 -12.16 -4.35
CA ILE A 83 -1.13 -10.79 -4.20
C ILE A 83 -0.37 -10.67 -2.88
N ILE A 84 -0.88 -11.25 -1.80
CA ILE A 84 -0.23 -11.21 -0.48
C ILE A 84 1.12 -11.92 -0.53
N GLU A 85 1.20 -13.10 -1.15
CA GLU A 85 2.47 -13.81 -1.30
C GLU A 85 3.48 -13.04 -2.16
N ASP A 86 3.04 -12.46 -3.28
CA ASP A 86 3.90 -11.60 -4.10
C ASP A 86 4.35 -10.34 -3.32
N SER A 87 3.49 -9.74 -2.49
CA SER A 87 3.83 -8.59 -1.62
C SER A 87 4.87 -8.96 -0.55
N LYS A 88 4.77 -10.17 0.02
CA LYS A 88 5.78 -10.69 0.96
C LYS A 88 7.11 -10.91 0.26
N LEU A 89 7.08 -11.49 -0.95
CA LEU A 89 8.27 -11.75 -1.75
C LEU A 89 8.95 -10.45 -2.18
N PHE A 90 8.18 -9.45 -2.61
CA PHE A 90 8.69 -8.10 -2.90
C PHE A 90 9.46 -7.53 -1.71
N SER A 91 8.84 -7.53 -0.53
CA SER A 91 9.45 -6.96 0.67
C SER A 91 10.70 -7.73 1.11
N LYS A 92 10.73 -9.04 0.87
CA LYS A 92 11.89 -9.88 1.13
C LYS A 92 13.04 -9.52 0.18
N ASN A 93 12.76 -9.41 -1.11
CA ASN A 93 13.79 -9.14 -2.11
C ASN A 93 14.39 -7.74 -1.95
N ILE A 94 13.56 -6.71 -1.72
CA ILE A 94 14.06 -5.36 -1.43
C ILE A 94 15.01 -5.36 -0.24
N LEU A 95 14.68 -6.14 0.79
CA LEU A 95 15.53 -6.24 1.96
C LEU A 95 16.85 -6.98 1.69
N GLU A 96 16.80 -8.10 0.99
CA GLU A 96 17.99 -8.89 0.65
C GLU A 96 18.94 -8.10 -0.24
N GLU A 97 18.41 -7.42 -1.26
CA GLU A 97 19.16 -6.52 -2.15
C GLU A 97 19.76 -5.36 -1.36
N LEU A 98 18.99 -4.69 -0.50
CA LEU A 98 19.52 -3.63 0.36
C LEU A 98 20.69 -4.13 1.21
N ILE A 99 20.51 -5.19 2.00
CA ILE A 99 21.58 -5.69 2.90
C ILE A 99 22.81 -6.15 2.12
N SER A 100 22.61 -6.90 1.04
CA SER A 100 23.71 -7.53 0.30
C SER A 100 24.51 -6.55 -0.56
N ASP A 101 23.87 -5.52 -1.12
CA ASP A 101 24.53 -4.64 -2.07
C ASP A 101 25.00 -3.31 -1.51
N SER A 102 24.32 -2.79 -0.50
CA SER A 102 24.70 -1.53 0.12
C SER A 102 25.78 -1.69 1.20
N ASP A 103 26.19 -2.94 1.48
CA ASP A 103 27.14 -3.31 2.53
C ASP A 103 26.74 -2.76 3.92
N ILE A 104 25.43 -2.54 4.14
CA ILE A 104 24.90 -2.05 5.41
C ILE A 104 25.03 -3.17 6.47
N PRO A 105 25.76 -2.92 7.57
CA PRO A 105 25.86 -3.86 8.66
C PRO A 105 24.50 -4.16 9.30
N GLY A 106 24.24 -5.42 9.63
CA GLY A 106 22.95 -5.84 10.21
C GLY A 106 22.63 -5.20 11.57
N ASP A 107 23.65 -4.82 12.34
CA ASP A 107 23.52 -4.10 13.62
C ASP A 107 23.12 -2.63 13.46
N ARG A 108 23.21 -2.06 12.25
CA ARG A 108 22.68 -0.74 11.91
C ARG A 108 21.21 -0.77 11.50
N ILE A 109 20.58 -1.94 11.45
CA ILE A 109 19.15 -2.07 11.13
C ILE A 109 18.34 -2.00 12.43
N ILE A 110 17.69 -0.86 12.67
CA ILE A 110 16.88 -0.64 13.87
C ILE A 110 15.55 -1.41 13.77
N ARG A 111 14.89 -1.33 12.60
CA ARG A 111 13.55 -1.91 12.42
C ARG A 111 13.28 -2.20 10.97
N MET A 112 12.53 -3.29 10.74
CA MET A 112 12.01 -3.66 9.43
C MET A 112 10.57 -4.10 9.59
N GLU A 113 9.71 -3.61 8.71
CA GLU A 113 8.32 -4.05 8.65
C GLU A 113 7.88 -4.34 7.24
N ARG A 114 7.10 -5.41 7.10
CA ARG A 114 6.41 -5.77 5.88
C ARG A 114 4.94 -5.53 6.08
N ARG A 115 4.35 -4.67 5.25
CA ARG A 115 2.95 -4.27 5.35
C ARG A 115 2.25 -4.65 4.04
N LEU A 116 1.15 -5.39 4.18
CA LEU A 116 0.43 -6.00 3.06
C LEU A 116 -0.62 -5.07 2.42
N GLY A 117 -0.64 -3.79 2.79
CA GLY A 117 -1.57 -2.79 2.24
C GLY A 117 -3.04 -3.21 2.28
N VAL A 118 -3.77 -2.81 1.22
CA VAL A 118 -5.18 -3.15 1.02
C VAL A 118 -5.43 -4.67 0.86
N PRO A 119 -4.60 -5.45 0.14
CA PRO A 119 -4.74 -6.92 0.08
C PRO A 119 -4.83 -7.57 1.47
N GLY A 120 -3.93 -7.19 2.37
CA GLY A 120 -3.93 -7.71 3.73
C GLY A 120 -5.17 -7.35 4.54
N GLN A 121 -5.77 -6.18 4.28
CA GLN A 121 -7.04 -5.80 4.90
C GLN A 121 -8.19 -6.66 4.37
N ILE A 122 -8.26 -6.87 3.05
CA ILE A 122 -9.26 -7.74 2.41
C ILE A 122 -9.18 -9.16 2.96
N HIS A 123 -7.96 -9.73 3.06
CA HIS A 123 -7.78 -11.07 3.60
C HIS A 123 -8.26 -11.17 5.05
N ARG A 124 -7.90 -10.23 5.93
CA ARG A 124 -8.35 -10.22 7.33
C ARG A 124 -9.87 -10.09 7.45
N LEU A 125 -10.49 -9.31 6.58
CA LEU A 125 -11.94 -9.15 6.54
C LEU A 125 -12.63 -10.46 6.15
N ILE A 126 -12.12 -11.15 5.13
CA ILE A 126 -12.62 -12.48 4.72
C ILE A 126 -12.50 -13.46 5.89
N GLU A 127 -11.34 -13.55 6.55
CA GLU A 127 -11.15 -14.43 7.72
C GLU A 127 -12.06 -14.08 8.90
N SER A 128 -12.26 -12.80 9.16
CA SER A 128 -13.13 -12.34 10.24
C SER A 128 -14.58 -12.71 9.96
N PHE A 129 -15.00 -12.66 8.69
CA PHE A 129 -16.31 -13.16 8.29
C PHE A 129 -16.41 -14.69 8.41
N GLU A 130 -15.40 -15.46 8.00
CA GLU A 130 -15.40 -16.93 8.20
C GLU A 130 -15.52 -17.32 9.67
N ARG A 131 -14.78 -16.63 10.56
CA ARG A 131 -14.88 -16.84 12.00
C ARG A 131 -16.28 -16.50 12.52
N LEU A 132 -16.88 -15.42 12.01
CA LEU A 132 -18.25 -15.04 12.37
C LEU A 132 -19.27 -16.15 12.01
N LYS A 133 -19.11 -16.82 10.86
CA LYS A 133 -19.99 -17.93 10.47
C LYS A 133 -19.94 -19.12 11.42
N GLN A 134 -18.77 -19.39 11.99
CA GLN A 134 -18.53 -20.51 12.90
C GLN A 134 -18.90 -20.20 14.35
N SER A 135 -19.22 -18.94 14.66
CA SER A 135 -19.49 -18.48 16.01
C SER A 135 -20.99 -18.59 16.34
N ASP A 136 -21.30 -19.13 17.52
CA ASP A 136 -22.67 -19.16 18.05
C ASP A 136 -22.97 -17.87 18.81
N LEU A 137 -23.21 -16.79 18.05
CA LEU A 137 -23.46 -15.46 18.60
C LEU A 137 -24.94 -15.18 18.80
N ASN A 138 -25.27 -14.44 19.85
CA ASN A 138 -26.62 -13.91 19.99
C ASN A 138 -26.88 -12.80 18.94
N LYS A 139 -28.16 -12.44 18.75
CA LYS A 139 -28.57 -11.44 17.73
C LYS A 139 -27.87 -10.08 17.88
N ARG A 140 -27.58 -9.66 19.13
CA ARG A 140 -26.94 -8.37 19.39
C ARG A 140 -25.46 -8.41 18.99
N GLU A 141 -24.74 -9.42 19.44
CA GLU A 141 -23.33 -9.64 19.10
C GLU A 141 -23.12 -9.79 17.59
N LEU A 142 -24.02 -10.53 16.93
CA LEU A 142 -24.02 -10.66 15.48
C LEU A 142 -24.18 -9.29 14.81
N ASN A 143 -25.13 -8.46 15.26
CA ASN A 143 -25.33 -7.13 14.69
C ASN A 143 -24.12 -6.20 14.91
N GLU A 144 -23.48 -6.25 16.07
CA GLU A 144 -22.27 -5.49 16.37
C GLU A 144 -21.13 -5.89 15.41
N LYS A 145 -20.87 -7.20 15.27
CA LYS A 145 -19.86 -7.74 14.34
C LYS A 145 -20.13 -7.36 12.88
N LEU A 146 -21.39 -7.32 12.47
CA LEU A 146 -21.75 -6.90 11.13
C LEU A 146 -21.54 -5.41 10.87
N GLN A 147 -21.70 -4.57 11.89
CA GLN A 147 -21.34 -3.16 11.77
C GLN A 147 -19.83 -2.97 11.68
N GLU A 148 -19.04 -3.73 12.43
CA GLU A 148 -17.57 -3.73 12.31
C GLU A 148 -17.13 -4.09 10.88
N ILE A 149 -17.66 -5.18 10.33
CA ILE A 149 -17.39 -5.63 8.95
C ILE A 149 -17.74 -4.54 7.93
N ARG A 150 -18.88 -3.86 8.09
CA ARG A 150 -19.27 -2.75 7.20
C ARG A 150 -18.31 -1.58 7.28
N ASN A 151 -17.90 -1.21 8.49
CA ASN A 151 -16.93 -0.12 8.68
C ASN A 151 -15.58 -0.47 8.05
N GLU A 152 -15.17 -1.74 8.09
CA GLU A 152 -13.95 -2.21 7.45
C GLU A 152 -14.05 -2.18 5.92
N ILE A 153 -15.19 -2.59 5.34
CA ILE A 153 -15.46 -2.44 3.89
C ILE A 153 -15.38 -0.97 3.46
N ASP A 154 -16.01 -0.06 4.21
CA ASP A 154 -15.97 1.38 3.93
C ASP A 154 -14.53 1.94 4.05
N THR A 155 -13.73 1.40 4.98
CA THR A 155 -12.32 1.79 5.16
C THR A 155 -11.46 1.33 3.99
N ILE A 156 -11.58 0.07 3.57
CA ILE A 156 -10.89 -0.49 2.39
C ILE A 156 -11.26 0.32 1.14
N SER A 157 -12.55 0.61 0.95
CA SER A 157 -13.08 1.35 -0.20
C SER A 157 -12.47 2.75 -0.34
N LYS A 158 -12.23 3.44 0.79
CA LYS A 158 -11.62 4.78 0.81
C LYS A 158 -10.13 4.78 0.46
N GLN A 159 -9.45 3.64 0.55
CA GLN A 159 -8.03 3.49 0.21
C GLN A 159 -7.81 3.13 -1.27
N ILE A 160 -8.89 2.99 -2.05
CA ILE A 160 -8.86 2.70 -3.48
C ILE A 160 -9.26 3.98 -4.23
N ASP A 161 -8.33 4.50 -5.02
CA ASP A 161 -8.46 5.81 -5.66
C ASP A 161 -9.50 5.84 -6.77
N THR A 162 -9.58 4.77 -7.58
CA THR A 162 -10.43 4.74 -8.76
C THR A 162 -11.80 4.15 -8.43
N GLU A 163 -12.86 4.86 -8.82
CA GLU A 163 -14.24 4.43 -8.55
C GLU A 163 -14.57 3.06 -9.17
N GLN A 164 -14.08 2.82 -10.39
CA GLN A 164 -14.26 1.53 -11.07
C GLN A 164 -13.66 0.37 -10.27
N GLU A 165 -12.41 0.52 -9.80
CA GLU A 165 -11.73 -0.51 -9.01
C GLU A 165 -12.44 -0.72 -7.66
N ARG A 166 -12.81 0.39 -6.99
CA ARG A 166 -13.55 0.36 -5.73
C ARG A 166 -14.87 -0.42 -5.88
N ASN A 167 -15.63 -0.15 -6.93
CA ASN A 167 -16.90 -0.82 -7.20
C ASN A 167 -16.71 -2.32 -7.49
N SER A 168 -15.70 -2.67 -8.28
CA SER A 168 -15.38 -4.07 -8.56
C SER A 168 -14.98 -4.84 -7.30
N ILE A 169 -14.03 -4.31 -6.51
CA ILE A 169 -13.57 -4.93 -5.27
C ILE A 169 -14.72 -5.08 -4.28
N THR A 170 -15.51 -4.02 -4.10
CA THR A 170 -16.64 -4.05 -3.17
C THR A 170 -17.67 -5.10 -3.61
N THR A 171 -17.94 -5.20 -4.91
CA THR A 171 -18.87 -6.20 -5.45
C THR A 171 -18.37 -7.62 -5.23
N GLU A 172 -17.11 -7.90 -5.56
CA GLU A 172 -16.51 -9.22 -5.36
C GLU A 172 -16.44 -9.60 -3.88
N LEU A 173 -16.06 -8.67 -3.02
CA LEU A 173 -16.03 -8.86 -1.57
C LEU A 173 -17.43 -9.17 -1.02
N ILE A 174 -18.46 -8.44 -1.48
CA ILE A 174 -19.85 -8.76 -1.12
C ILE A 174 -20.25 -10.13 -1.65
N ASN A 175 -19.88 -10.50 -2.88
CA ASN A 175 -20.20 -11.81 -3.45
C ASN A 175 -19.54 -12.95 -2.66
N GLU A 176 -18.26 -12.80 -2.29
CA GLU A 176 -17.51 -13.77 -1.46
C GLU A 176 -18.19 -13.96 -0.09
N ILE A 177 -18.58 -12.85 0.55
CA ILE A 177 -19.26 -12.82 1.85
C ILE A 177 -20.70 -13.38 1.74
N THR A 178 -21.47 -13.01 0.72
CA THR A 178 -22.90 -13.36 0.60
C THR A 178 -23.17 -14.70 -0.06
N GLY A 179 -22.34 -15.12 -1.03
CA GLY A 179 -22.41 -16.45 -1.64
C GLY A 179 -22.21 -17.56 -0.62
N SER A 180 -21.54 -17.23 0.49
CA SER A 180 -21.35 -18.11 1.62
C SER A 180 -22.47 -18.10 2.67
N PHE A 181 -23.49 -17.23 2.57
CA PHE A 181 -24.48 -17.05 3.64
C PHE A 181 -25.84 -16.50 3.12
N PRO A 182 -26.89 -17.34 2.95
CA PRO A 182 -28.18 -16.92 2.38
C PRO A 182 -28.93 -15.85 3.18
N LYS A 183 -28.67 -15.70 4.49
CA LYS A 183 -29.35 -14.71 5.35
C LYS A 183 -28.91 -13.24 5.09
N PHE A 184 -27.95 -13.00 4.20
CA PHE A 184 -27.41 -11.64 3.91
C PHE A 184 -27.99 -10.96 2.67
N THR A 185 -29.08 -11.47 2.10
CA THR A 185 -29.72 -10.86 0.92
C THR A 185 -30.11 -9.39 1.16
N GLU A 186 -30.42 -8.99 2.41
CA GLU A 186 -30.69 -7.60 2.79
C GLU A 186 -29.46 -6.67 2.76
N MET A 187 -28.24 -7.21 2.87
CA MET A 187 -27.02 -6.41 2.80
C MET A 187 -26.71 -5.99 1.36
N ARG A 188 -27.06 -6.86 0.40
CA ARG A 188 -26.89 -6.62 -1.04
C ARG A 188 -27.75 -5.44 -1.52
N SER A 189 -28.99 -5.33 -1.04
CA SER A 189 -29.92 -4.25 -1.45
C SER A 189 -29.55 -2.88 -0.89
N ARG A 190 -28.89 -2.81 0.29
CA ARG A 190 -28.48 -1.53 0.90
C ARG A 190 -27.15 -1.01 0.35
N LEU A 191 -26.25 -1.89 -0.08
CA LEU A 191 -24.98 -1.50 -0.70
C LEU A 191 -25.14 -1.11 -2.18
N SER A 192 -26.05 -1.77 -2.93
CA SER A 192 -26.32 -1.42 -4.34
C SER A 192 -27.02 -0.07 -4.53
N ASN A 193 -27.76 0.41 -3.53
CA ASN A 193 -28.44 1.70 -3.61
C ASN A 193 -27.47 2.88 -3.45
N ARG A 194 -26.33 2.67 -2.77
CA ARG A 194 -25.32 3.72 -2.57
C ARG A 194 -24.49 3.99 -3.82
N THR A 195 -24.41 3.03 -4.75
CA THR A 195 -23.75 3.16 -6.06
C THR A 195 -24.59 3.92 -7.10
N ARG A 196 -25.87 4.19 -6.82
CA ARG A 196 -26.78 4.92 -7.73
C ARG A 196 -27.02 6.38 -7.36
N ASP A 197 -26.79 6.78 -6.11
CA ASP A 197 -27.09 8.14 -5.64
C ASP A 197 -25.96 9.17 -5.86
N SER A 198 -24.81 8.78 -6.45
CA SER A 198 -23.75 9.73 -6.83
C SER A 198 -23.97 10.44 -8.17
N SER A 199 -25.02 10.08 -8.93
CA SER A 199 -25.38 10.74 -10.19
C SER A 199 -26.58 11.68 -10.02
N THR A 200 -26.44 12.79 -9.32
CA THR A 200 -27.36 13.94 -9.48
C THR A 200 -26.63 15.27 -9.26
N THR A 201 -26.17 15.83 -10.39
CA THR A 201 -26.07 17.26 -10.72
C THR A 201 -25.85 18.27 -9.60
N ARG A 202 -24.68 18.92 -9.61
CA ARG A 202 -24.62 20.35 -9.23
C ARG A 202 -23.80 21.14 -10.24
N SER A 203 -24.54 22.04 -10.88
CA SER A 203 -24.14 23.03 -11.87
C SER A 203 -23.03 23.95 -11.37
N THR A 204 -22.10 24.25 -12.29
CA THR A 204 -21.21 25.41 -12.27
C THR A 204 -21.97 26.72 -12.16
N PRO A 205 -21.37 27.73 -11.52
CA PRO A 205 -21.12 28.96 -12.27
C PRO A 205 -19.70 29.52 -12.09
N SER A 206 -19.07 29.72 -13.25
CA SER A 206 -18.21 30.83 -13.68
C SER A 206 -17.63 31.82 -12.63
N SER A 207 -16.29 31.84 -12.62
CA SER A 207 -15.38 33.00 -12.62
C SER A 207 -15.53 34.09 -11.55
N LYS A 208 -14.50 34.23 -10.71
CA LYS A 208 -13.82 35.52 -10.46
C LYS A 208 -12.35 35.32 -10.12
N GLU A 209 -11.54 36.16 -10.76
CA GLU A 209 -10.11 36.35 -10.63
C GLU A 209 -9.67 36.63 -9.18
N GLY A 210 -8.43 36.27 -8.85
CA GLY A 210 -7.73 36.85 -7.70
C GLY A 210 -6.62 35.99 -7.13
N GLY A 211 -5.37 36.30 -7.51
CA GLY A 211 -4.20 36.09 -6.65
C GLY A 211 -3.47 34.75 -6.80
N LEU A 212 -2.50 34.71 -7.72
CA LEU A 212 -1.32 33.86 -7.52
C LEU A 212 -0.58 34.37 -6.28
N LEU A 213 -0.50 33.53 -5.25
CA LEU A 213 0.59 33.61 -4.28
C LEU A 213 1.40 32.32 -4.35
N PRO A 214 2.73 32.43 -4.24
CA PRO A 214 3.67 31.39 -4.66
C PRO A 214 3.71 30.24 -3.68
N HIS A 215 4.11 29.08 -4.22
CA HIS A 215 4.62 27.94 -3.46
C HIS A 215 5.59 28.42 -2.37
N GLN A 216 5.16 28.39 -1.11
CA GLN A 216 6.10 28.33 -0.01
C GLN A 216 6.61 26.90 0.06
N GLU A 217 7.75 26.67 -0.59
CA GLU A 217 8.71 25.69 -0.10
C GLU A 217 8.94 25.99 1.39
N LEU A 218 8.52 25.08 2.27
CA LEU A 218 9.04 25.05 3.63
C LEU A 218 10.47 24.49 3.55
N ALA A 219 11.40 25.34 3.12
CA ALA A 219 12.80 25.18 3.40
C ALA A 219 12.99 25.34 4.92
N VAL A 220 12.92 24.23 5.66
CA VAL A 220 13.50 24.17 7.00
C VAL A 220 15.01 24.03 6.81
N LEU A 221 15.66 25.15 6.46
CA LEU A 221 17.11 25.31 6.59
C LEU A 221 17.44 25.36 8.09
N ARG A 222 17.63 24.20 8.70
CA ARG A 222 18.52 24.08 9.86
C ARG A 222 19.88 23.66 9.30
N ARG A 223 20.93 24.38 9.74
CA ARG A 223 22.32 24.23 9.27
C ARG A 223 22.68 22.73 9.21
N GLU A 224 22.90 22.25 7.99
CA GLU A 224 23.33 20.88 7.67
C GLU A 224 24.84 20.68 7.85
N ASP A 225 25.55 21.74 8.24
CA ASP A 225 26.98 21.70 8.51
C ASP A 225 27.19 21.17 9.94
N GLU A 226 27.95 20.07 10.07
CA GLU A 226 28.43 19.44 11.33
C GLU A 226 27.72 18.17 11.84
N ILE A 227 27.30 17.26 10.95
CA ILE A 227 27.35 15.83 11.32
C ILE A 227 28.25 15.11 10.32
N GLU A 228 29.49 14.83 10.71
CA GLU A 228 30.39 14.03 9.88
C GLU A 228 29.74 12.66 9.60
N PRO A 229 29.77 12.18 8.34
CA PRO A 229 29.26 10.87 8.01
C PRO A 229 30.09 9.80 8.73
N ASP A 230 29.46 9.04 9.63
CA ASP A 230 30.11 7.92 10.33
C ASP A 230 30.05 6.62 9.49
N PHE A 231 29.32 6.66 8.37
CA PHE A 231 29.14 5.54 7.47
C PHE A 231 29.00 6.01 6.01
N GLN A 232 29.72 5.36 5.11
CA GLN A 232 29.59 5.58 3.66
C GLN A 232 28.93 4.36 3.02
N ILE A 233 27.82 4.60 2.32
CA ILE A 233 27.20 3.57 1.48
C ILE A 233 28.15 3.24 0.32
N ASN A 234 28.23 1.98 -0.09
CA ASN A 234 29.05 1.58 -1.23
C ASN A 234 28.43 2.02 -2.57
N THR A 235 28.42 3.33 -2.84
CA THR A 235 27.80 3.94 -4.02
C THR A 235 28.39 3.45 -5.34
N LYS A 236 29.68 3.06 -5.36
CA LYS A 236 30.30 2.45 -6.54
C LYS A 236 29.68 1.11 -6.89
N LYS A 237 29.38 0.27 -5.89
CA LYS A 237 28.74 -1.03 -6.08
C LYS A 237 27.29 -0.85 -6.55
N LEU A 238 26.53 0.04 -5.89
CA LEU A 238 25.15 0.36 -6.27
C LEU A 238 25.06 0.89 -7.71
N ARG A 239 25.91 1.86 -8.09
CA ARG A 239 25.95 2.43 -9.45
C ARG A 239 26.25 1.41 -10.55
N ARG A 240 26.97 0.33 -10.24
CA ARG A 240 27.23 -0.74 -11.21
C ARG A 240 26.00 -1.60 -11.48
N LYS A 241 25.12 -1.76 -10.49
CA LYS A 241 23.88 -2.54 -10.63
C LYS A 241 22.70 -1.77 -11.22
N ILE A 242 22.77 -0.44 -11.26
CA ILE A 242 21.76 0.41 -11.91
C ILE A 242 21.87 0.36 -13.45
N ARG A 243 23.04 -0.01 -14.00
CA ARG A 243 23.32 -0.09 -15.45
C ARG A 243 22.97 -1.46 -16.04
#